data_AF-A0A259RIA1-F1
#
_entry.id   AF-A0A259RIA1-F1
#
_cell.length_a   1.000
_cell.length_b   1.000
_cell.length_c   1.000
_cell.angle_alpha   90.00
_cell.angle_beta   90.00
_cell.angle_gamma   90.00
#
_symmetry.space_group_name_H-M   'P 1'
#
loop_
_entity.id
_entity.type
_entity.pdbx_description
1 polymer ?
#
loop_
_entity_poly.entity_id
_entity_poly.type
_entity_poly.pdbx_seq_one_letter_code
_entity_poly.pdbx_strand_id
1 'polypeptide(L)' 'MALRPTLIATLLALGGVCTAQAEPALTVGNTLSFFQGKFGTNNNINIRYDATDIQYGDSNWRVKLTVPYVSESGLPVG' A
#
# COMPACT_ATOMS: atom_id res chain seq x y z
N MET A 1 -15.10 18.41 48.29
CA MET A 1 -15.69 19.03 47.08
C MET A 1 -15.09 20.44 47.03
N ALA A 2 -14.16 20.80 46.14
CA ALA A 2 -14.19 20.65 44.69
C ALA A 2 -12.78 20.43 44.12
N LEU A 3 -12.67 19.47 43.18
CA LEU A 3 -11.49 19.27 42.35
C LEU A 3 -11.36 20.49 41.42
N ARG A 4 -10.22 21.19 41.49
CA ARG A 4 -9.98 22.45 40.78
C ARG A 4 -10.00 22.22 39.26
N PRO A 5 -10.87 22.90 38.48
CA PRO A 5 -10.98 22.71 37.02
C PRO A 5 -9.74 23.21 36.24
N THR A 6 -8.82 23.91 36.89
CA THR A 6 -7.60 24.47 36.29
C THR A 6 -6.50 23.45 36.01
N LEU A 7 -6.55 22.26 36.60
CA LEU A 7 -5.53 21.22 36.41
C LEU A 7 -5.78 20.35 35.16
N ILE A 8 -7.01 20.33 34.65
CA ILE A 8 -7.39 19.57 33.44
C ILE A 8 -7.01 20.34 32.17
N ALA A 9 -7.11 21.68 32.20
CA ALA A 9 -6.81 22.52 31.04
C ALA A 9 -5.32 22.53 30.64
N THR A 10 -4.41 22.32 31.59
CA THR A 10 -2.96 22.27 31.35
C THR A 10 -2.49 20.92 30.79
N LEU A 11 -3.20 19.83 31.08
CA LEU A 11 -2.88 18.50 30.53
C LEU A 11 -3.28 18.37 29.05
N LEU A 12 -4.38 19.03 28.65
CA LEU A 12 -4.82 19.11 27.25
C LEU A 12 -3.90 20.01 26.39
N ALA A 13 -3.22 20.98 27.00
CA ALA A 13 -2.27 21.87 26.31
C ALA A 13 -0.87 21.25 26.13
N LEU A 14 -0.53 20.20 26.89
CA LEU A 14 0.71 19.40 26.74
C LEU A 14 0.52 18.16 25.85
N GLY A 15 -0.72 17.90 25.43
CA GLY A 15 -1.10 16.74 24.62
C GLY A 15 -0.72 16.90 23.16
N GLY A 16 0.59 16.94 22.89
CA GLY A 16 1.19 16.69 21.59
C GLY A 16 0.83 17.71 20.51
N VAL A 17 1.83 18.36 19.94
CA VAL A 17 1.71 18.84 18.57
C VAL A 17 1.39 17.62 17.70
N CYS A 18 0.11 17.40 17.39
CA CYS A 18 -0.31 16.48 16.35
C CYS A 18 0.16 17.08 15.03
N THR A 19 1.43 16.85 14.68
CA THR A 19 1.92 17.11 13.33
C THR A 19 1.18 16.14 12.43
N ALA A 20 0.16 16.61 11.73
CA ALA A 20 -0.44 15.86 10.65
C ALA A 20 0.65 15.63 9.61
N GLN A 21 1.21 14.42 9.58
CA GLN A 21 2.20 14.05 8.59
C GLN A 21 1.46 13.98 7.25
N ALA A 22 1.77 14.92 6.35
CA ALA A 22 1.22 14.91 5.01
C ALA A 22 1.57 13.57 4.35
N GLU A 23 0.60 12.94 3.69
CA GLU A 23 0.87 11.74 2.92
C GLU A 23 1.95 12.05 1.87
N PRO A 24 2.98 11.19 1.73
CA PRO A 24 4.01 11.40 0.72
C PRO A 24 3.38 11.51 -0.67
N ALA A 25 3.74 12.56 -1.41
CA ALA A 25 3.24 12.76 -2.77
C ALA A 25 3.67 11.63 -3.72
N LEU A 26 4.76 10.93 -3.40
CA LEU A 26 5.23 9.74 -4.11
C LEU A 26 5.39 8.58 -3.11
N THR A 27 4.76 7.45 -3.39
CA THR A 27 4.98 6.20 -2.67
C THR A 27 5.38 5.10 -3.64
N VAL A 28 6.32 4.26 -3.20
CA VAL A 28 6.75 3.06 -3.93
C VAL A 28 6.52 1.86 -3.02
N GLY A 29 5.78 0.88 -3.52
CA GLY A 29 5.49 -0.37 -2.84
C GLY A 29 5.79 -1.55 -3.74
N ASN A 30 6.01 -2.72 -3.14
CA ASN A 30 6.11 -3.97 -3.87
C ASN A 30 5.13 -4.97 -3.25
N THR A 31 4.33 -5.59 -4.11
CA THR A 31 3.32 -6.57 -3.72
C THR A 31 3.66 -7.91 -4.37
N LEU A 32 4.03 -8.89 -3.53
CA LEU A 32 4.13 -10.28 -3.95
C LEU A 32 2.77 -10.75 -4.44
N SER A 33 2.70 -11.16 -5.70
CA SER A 33 1.46 -11.50 -6.36
C SER A 33 1.53 -12.90 -6.98
N PHE A 34 0.37 -13.54 -7.07
CA PHE A 34 0.25 -14.91 -7.55
C PHE A 34 -1.00 -15.04 -8.43
N PHE A 35 -0.82 -15.66 -9.59
CA PHE A 35 -1.89 -16.06 -10.49
C PHE A 35 -1.93 -17.58 -10.61
N GLN A 36 -3.13 -18.15 -10.51
CA GLN A 36 -3.39 -19.55 -10.78
C GLN A 36 -4.52 -19.67 -11.79
N GLY A 37 -4.27 -20.45 -12.84
CA GLY A 37 -5.24 -20.68 -13.91
C GLY A 37 -5.10 -22.07 -14.51
N LYS A 38 -5.87 -22.32 -15.56
CA LYS A 38 -5.77 -23.54 -16.37
C LYS A 38 -5.40 -23.19 -17.81
N PHE A 39 -4.68 -24.09 -18.47
CA PHE A 39 -4.46 -24.04 -19.91
C PHE A 39 -4.74 -25.40 -20.52
N GLY A 40 -5.44 -25.41 -21.67
CA GLY A 40 -5.97 -26.64 -22.24
C GLY A 40 -6.90 -27.39 -21.29
N THR A 41 -7.05 -28.70 -21.50
CA THR A 41 -8.02 -29.53 -20.77
C THR A 41 -7.54 -29.97 -19.39
N ASN A 42 -6.24 -30.26 -19.23
CA ASN A 42 -5.71 -30.94 -18.05
C ASN A 42 -4.56 -30.21 -17.34
N ASN A 43 -4.14 -29.04 -17.82
CA ASN A 43 -2.93 -28.41 -17.29
C ASN A 43 -3.27 -27.16 -16.46
N ASN A 44 -2.47 -26.92 -15.42
CA ASN A 44 -2.57 -25.75 -14.54
C ASN A 44 -1.39 -24.82 -14.79
N ILE A 45 -1.64 -23.51 -14.76
CA ILE A 45 -0.64 -22.45 -14.77
C ILE A 45 -0.55 -21.87 -13.37
N ASN A 46 0.68 -21.69 -12.88
CA ASN A 46 0.97 -21.00 -11.63
C ASN A 46 2.06 -19.97 -11.89
N ILE A 47 1.76 -18.69 -11.70
CA ILE A 47 2.68 -17.59 -11.97
C ILE A 47 2.88 -16.80 -10.68
N ARG A 48 4.13 -16.68 -10.25
CA ARG A 48 4.53 -15.77 -9.17
C ARG A 48 5.16 -14.56 -9.81
N TYR A 49 4.77 -13.37 -9.38
CA TYR A 49 5.31 -12.13 -9.90
C TYR A 49 5.40 -11.07 -8.82
N ASP A 50 6.39 -10.20 -8.97
CA ASP A 50 6.59 -9.05 -8.10
C ASP A 50 5.93 -7.84 -8.77
N ALA A 51 4.88 -7.30 -8.17
CA ALA A 51 4.21 -6.11 -8.67
C ALA A 51 4.76 -4.88 -7.95
N THR A 52 5.60 -4.10 -8.64
CA THR A 52 6.06 -2.82 -8.09
C THR A 52 5.04 -1.74 -8.41
N ASP A 53 4.45 -1.16 -7.38
CA ASP A 53 3.50 -0.06 -7.48
C ASP A 53 4.20 1.27 -7.20
N ILE A 54 4.14 2.17 -8.17
CA ILE A 54 4.58 3.56 -8.02
C ILE A 54 3.32 4.42 -8.04
N GLN A 55 3.04 5.10 -6.94
CA GLN A 55 1.89 5.97 -6.79
C GLN A 55 2.36 7.41 -6.61
N TYR A 56 1.89 8.30 -7.47
CA TYR A 56 2.09 9.74 -7.33
C TYR A 56 0.73 10.43 -7.22
N GLY A 57 0.59 11.37 -6.29
CA GLY A 57 -0.63 12.15 -6.22
C GLY A 57 -0.62 13.29 -5.22
N ASP A 58 -1.59 14.17 -5.39
CA ASP A 58 -1.90 15.28 -4.51
C ASP A 58 -3.36 15.19 -4.03
N SER A 59 -3.89 16.28 -3.48
CA SER A 59 -5.27 16.36 -2.99
C SER A 59 -6.34 16.28 -4.08
N ASN A 60 -5.99 16.39 -5.36
CA ASN A 60 -6.93 16.44 -6.48
C ASN A 60 -6.81 15.23 -7.42
N TRP A 61 -5.59 14.74 -7.65
CA TRP A 61 -5.33 13.65 -8.60
C TRP A 61 -4.34 12.64 -8.04
N ARG A 62 -4.61 11.36 -8.32
CA ARG A 62 -3.68 10.26 -8.03
C ARG A 62 -3.48 9.43 -9.29
N VAL A 63 -2.21 9.13 -9.58
CA VAL A 63 -1.78 8.24 -10.65
C VAL A 63 -1.07 7.06 -10.01
N LYS A 64 -1.43 5.85 -10.44
CA LYS A 64 -0.75 4.62 -10.04
C LYS A 64 -0.23 3.89 -11.27
N LEU A 65 1.05 3.58 -11.26
CA LEU A 65 1.70 2.71 -12.24
C LEU A 65 2.09 1.40 -11.55
N THR A 66 1.58 0.29 -12.05
CA THR A 66 1.98 -1.06 -11.61
C THR A 66 2.90 -1.65 -12.66
N VAL A 67 4.14 -1.96 -12.27
CA VAL A 67 5.15 -2.61 -13.12
C VAL A 67 5.33 -4.04 -12.61
N PRO A 68 4.69 -5.04 -13.23
CA PRO A 68 4.87 -6.43 -12.86
C PRO A 68 6.18 -6.96 -13.43
N TYR A 69 7.04 -7.50 -12.56
CA TYR A 69 8.13 -8.38 -12.97
C TYR A 69 7.65 -9.82 -12.90
N VAL A 70 7.51 -10.43 -14.07
CA VAL A 70 7.00 -11.78 -14.23
C VAL A 70 8.17 -12.69 -14.61
N SER A 71 8.58 -13.56 -13.69
CA SER A 71 9.58 -14.61 -13.94
C SER A 71 8.86 -15.94 -14.11
N GLU A 72 8.61 -16.32 -15.36
CA GLU A 72 7.89 -17.54 -15.68
C GLU A 72 8.84 -18.64 -16.16
N SER A 73 8.62 -19.86 -15.68
CA SER A 73 9.26 -21.08 -16.17
C SER A 73 8.21 -22.15 -16.41
N GLY A 74 8.24 -22.83 -17.55
CA GLY A 74 7.29 -23.91 -17.87
C GLY A 74 5.95 -23.44 -18.46
N LEU A 75 5.89 -22.23 -19.01
CA LEU A 75 4.77 -21.87 -19.88
C LEU A 75 4.74 -22.80 -21.10
N PRO A 76 3.55 -23.17 -21.60
CA PRO A 76 3.45 -23.82 -22.89
C PRO A 76 4.08 -22.91 -23.96
N VAL A 77 5.13 -23.41 -24.59
CA VAL A 77 5.66 -22.83 -25.83
C VAL A 77 4.62 -23.06 -26.93
N GLY A 78 4.14 -21.96 -27.50
CA GLY A 78 3.37 -21.95 -28.75
C GLY A 78 4.32 -22.04 -29.94
#